data_AF-A0A8H7IEW0-F1
#
_entry.id   AF-A0A8H7IEW0-F1
#
_cell.length_a   1.000
_cell.length_b   1.000
_cell.length_c   1.000
_cell.angle_alpha   90.00
_cell.angle_beta   90.00
_cell.angle_gamma   90.00
#
_symmetry.space_group_name_H-M   'P 1'
#
loop_
_entity.id
_entity.type
_entity.pdbx_description
1 polymer ?
#
loop_
_entity_poly.entity_id
_entity_poly.type
_entity_poly.pdbx_seq_one_letter_code
_entity_poly.pdbx_strand_id
1 'polypeptide(L)'
;MKSLAFGFAWSLAVGASAKSIYEACQSTQGKKLSPTAGCPVGEYNTTCVDMLKMLRLANRPQDTSPQWILIGAGVYKEAVNVTRKGPTTLLGTTNHADKYVQNLVTVYNTTFMNQTTQTAEQDNADTQVLTVAPNKWSTWTGKGFYGDTPEPVPNATKAVGPALAVGVAFARASFYGCTFKSYQDTVFIGKNGSAVFKGSEVAGSTDYIYGFGTAYFLESTLSNRGPGRLTAWKGDDRYKNKNGVYFDKCRITKSPDADPSLDLVGTMGLGRPWNNLSTVVVMDTYMDNTVMPAGYTIWGSTDPRFNYNVTYFAEYKSHGPGWNATARNISIERILTSAKETKRFSLGSIFGADLNWIDFSY
;
A
#
# COMPACT_ATOMS: atom_id res chain seq x y z
N MET A 1 -42.14 -4.65 -48.07
CA MET A 1 -41.47 -3.64 -47.21
C MET A 1 -40.55 -4.39 -46.26
N LYS A 2 -39.24 -4.15 -46.39
CA LYS A 2 -38.18 -4.73 -45.56
C LYS A 2 -38.08 -3.95 -44.25
N SER A 3 -37.87 -4.63 -43.13
CA SER A 3 -36.99 -4.12 -42.08
C SER A 3 -36.41 -5.30 -41.31
N LEU A 4 -35.13 -5.57 -41.57
CA LEU A 4 -34.27 -6.44 -40.77
C LEU A 4 -33.86 -5.67 -39.52
N ALA A 5 -34.14 -6.21 -38.33
CA ALA A 5 -33.51 -5.75 -37.10
C ALA A 5 -32.17 -6.51 -36.92
N PHE A 6 -31.06 -5.82 -37.17
CA PHE A 6 -29.72 -6.31 -36.80
C PHE A 6 -29.53 -6.12 -35.29
N GLY A 7 -29.55 -7.22 -34.54
CA GLY A 7 -29.04 -7.26 -33.18
C GLY A 7 -27.51 -7.28 -33.20
N PHE A 8 -26.87 -6.17 -32.88
CA PHE A 8 -25.45 -6.15 -32.53
C PHE A 8 -25.32 -6.44 -31.04
N ALA A 9 -25.16 -7.72 -30.71
CA ALA A 9 -24.57 -8.11 -29.43
C ALA A 9 -23.06 -7.78 -29.50
N TRP A 10 -22.66 -6.64 -28.94
CA TRP A 10 -21.27 -6.46 -28.55
C TRP A 10 -21.02 -7.35 -27.33
N SER A 11 -20.70 -8.62 -27.58
CA SER A 11 -19.88 -9.37 -26.65
C SER A 11 -18.51 -8.69 -26.66
N LEU A 12 -18.26 -7.81 -25.69
CA LEU A 12 -16.90 -7.52 -25.29
C LEU A 12 -16.33 -8.86 -24.84
N ALA A 13 -15.63 -9.52 -25.75
CA ALA A 13 -14.68 -10.54 -25.38
C ALA A 13 -13.83 -9.88 -24.28
N VAL A 14 -13.96 -10.40 -23.06
CA VAL A 14 -12.99 -10.16 -22.00
C VAL A 14 -11.71 -10.76 -22.56
N GLY A 15 -10.96 -9.93 -23.29
CA GLY A 15 -9.65 -10.28 -23.78
C GLY A 15 -8.87 -10.75 -22.57
N ALA A 16 -8.32 -11.96 -22.64
CA ALA A 16 -7.35 -12.42 -21.65
C ALA A 16 -6.40 -11.24 -21.39
N SER A 17 -6.39 -10.73 -20.16
CA SER A 17 -5.47 -9.66 -19.77
C SER A 17 -4.10 -10.09 -20.25
N ALA A 18 -3.45 -9.28 -21.08
CA ALA A 18 -2.09 -9.57 -21.48
C ALA A 18 -1.30 -9.76 -20.18
N LYS A 19 -0.76 -10.95 -19.97
CA LYS A 19 0.03 -11.28 -18.79
C LYS A 19 1.27 -10.40 -18.75
N SER A 20 1.69 -9.96 -17.57
CA SER A 20 2.88 -9.13 -17.45
C SER A 20 4.11 -9.79 -18.08
N ILE A 21 4.92 -8.97 -18.77
CA ILE A 21 6.17 -9.39 -19.40
C ILE A 21 7.16 -10.01 -18.40
N TYR A 22 6.98 -9.76 -17.10
CA TYR A 22 7.83 -10.31 -16.05
C TYR A 22 7.34 -11.66 -15.49
N GLU A 23 6.14 -12.13 -15.84
CA GLU A 23 5.60 -13.38 -15.29
C GLU A 23 6.54 -14.57 -15.56
N ALA A 24 7.08 -14.68 -16.77
CA ALA A 24 8.04 -15.72 -17.12
C ALA A 24 9.34 -15.58 -16.32
N CYS A 25 9.79 -14.37 -16.00
CA CYS A 25 10.98 -14.11 -15.17
C CYS A 25 10.76 -14.51 -13.71
N GLN A 26 9.60 -14.20 -13.14
CA GLN A 26 9.29 -14.44 -11.73
C GLN A 26 8.91 -15.89 -11.44
N SER A 27 8.32 -16.60 -12.41
CA SER A 27 7.87 -17.98 -12.23
C SER A 27 9.04 -18.93 -11.98
N THR A 28 8.91 -19.78 -10.97
CA THR A 28 9.80 -20.94 -10.73
C THR A 28 9.39 -22.17 -11.52
N GLN A 29 8.18 -22.19 -12.09
CA GLN A 29 7.64 -23.34 -12.82
C GLN A 29 8.44 -23.60 -14.10
N GLY A 30 8.90 -24.84 -14.28
CA GLY A 30 9.66 -25.25 -15.47
C GLY A 30 11.11 -24.76 -15.53
N LYS A 31 11.59 -23.97 -14.55
CA LYS A 31 12.97 -23.48 -14.50
C LYS A 31 13.87 -24.41 -13.69
N LYS A 32 14.45 -25.42 -14.34
CA LYS A 32 15.41 -26.35 -13.70
C LYS A 32 16.88 -25.94 -13.83
N LEU A 33 17.26 -25.18 -14.87
CA LEU A 33 18.66 -24.94 -15.24
C LEU A 33 19.07 -23.47 -15.28
N SER A 34 18.14 -22.55 -15.55
CA SER A 34 18.41 -21.11 -15.60
C SER A 34 17.33 -20.34 -14.85
N PRO A 35 17.60 -19.86 -13.62
CA PRO A 35 16.62 -19.10 -12.86
C PRO A 35 16.21 -17.78 -13.56
N THR A 36 17.09 -17.22 -14.40
CA THR A 36 16.85 -16.00 -15.20
C THR A 36 16.11 -16.24 -16.51
N ALA A 37 15.73 -17.47 -16.85
CA ALA A 37 15.00 -17.75 -18.08
C ALA A 37 13.72 -16.89 -18.17
N GLY A 38 13.47 -16.23 -19.30
CA GLY A 38 12.31 -15.36 -19.48
C GLY A 38 12.41 -13.98 -18.82
N CYS A 39 13.54 -13.63 -18.21
CA CYS A 39 13.80 -12.26 -17.77
C CYS A 39 14.10 -11.32 -18.93
N PRO A 40 13.66 -10.05 -18.88
CA PRO A 40 14.02 -9.05 -19.88
C PRO A 40 15.53 -8.99 -20.07
N VAL A 41 15.98 -8.98 -21.32
CA VAL A 41 17.41 -8.89 -21.66
C VAL A 41 17.82 -7.42 -21.55
N GLY A 42 18.38 -7.03 -20.40
CA GLY A 42 19.13 -5.80 -20.22
C GLY A 42 20.61 -6.12 -20.06
N GLU A 43 21.50 -5.32 -20.65
CA GLU A 43 22.93 -5.40 -20.38
C GLU A 43 23.17 -5.39 -18.86
N TYR A 44 24.16 -6.15 -18.39
CA TYR A 44 24.47 -6.51 -17.00
C TYR A 44 23.77 -7.77 -16.45
N ASN A 45 24.20 -8.89 -17.04
CA ASN A 45 24.53 -10.14 -16.35
C ASN A 45 24.70 -9.97 -14.84
N THR A 46 23.70 -10.37 -14.05
CA THR A 46 23.94 -10.68 -12.64
C THR A 46 23.33 -12.03 -12.32
N THR A 47 24.21 -12.95 -11.99
CA THR A 47 23.97 -14.29 -11.44
C THR A 47 22.77 -14.28 -10.51
N CYS A 48 21.72 -14.98 -10.93
CA CYS A 48 20.78 -15.58 -10.01
C CYS A 48 21.52 -16.59 -9.15
N VAL A 49 20.99 -16.78 -7.94
CA VAL A 49 21.55 -17.59 -6.84
C VAL A 49 22.52 -16.77 -5.96
N ASP A 50 22.05 -16.57 -4.73
CA ASP A 50 22.72 -16.03 -3.54
C ASP A 50 22.95 -14.51 -3.38
N MET A 51 22.07 -13.98 -2.54
CA MET A 51 22.22 -12.84 -1.62
C MET A 51 22.23 -11.43 -2.20
N LEU A 52 21.13 -10.73 -1.92
CA LEU A 52 21.15 -9.31 -1.60
C LEU A 52 22.09 -9.08 -0.41
N LYS A 53 23.12 -8.27 -0.64
CA LYS A 53 23.49 -7.23 0.31
C LYS A 53 23.02 -5.92 -0.32
N MET A 54 22.65 -4.94 0.50
CA MET A 54 22.56 -3.51 0.13
C MET A 54 23.70 -3.03 -0.79
N LEU A 55 24.89 -3.67 -0.72
CA LEU A 55 26.02 -3.44 -1.62
C LEU A 55 25.65 -3.49 -3.12
N ARG A 56 24.70 -4.32 -3.57
CA ARG A 56 24.41 -4.42 -5.01
C ARG A 56 23.56 -3.26 -5.54
N LEU A 57 22.61 -2.71 -4.78
CA LEU A 57 21.89 -1.49 -5.17
C LEU A 57 22.82 -0.26 -5.14
N ALA A 58 23.72 -0.20 -4.15
CA ALA A 58 24.74 0.84 -4.05
C ALA A 58 25.77 0.78 -5.19
N ASN A 59 26.13 -0.42 -5.66
CA ASN A 59 27.11 -0.65 -6.72
C ASN A 59 26.53 -0.59 -8.15
N ARG A 60 25.24 -0.27 -8.33
CA ARG A 60 24.66 -0.07 -9.67
C ARG A 60 25.02 1.32 -10.21
N PRO A 61 25.00 1.49 -11.55
CA PRO A 61 25.11 2.81 -12.15
C PRO A 61 24.08 3.77 -11.55
N GLN A 62 24.58 4.91 -11.07
CA GLN A 62 23.77 6.02 -10.54
C GLN A 62 23.29 6.93 -11.67
N ASP A 63 22.79 6.31 -12.72
CA ASP A 63 22.30 6.93 -13.95
C ASP A 63 20.77 6.80 -14.07
N THR A 64 20.24 7.14 -15.24
CA THR A 64 18.81 7.08 -15.57
C THR A 64 18.41 5.79 -16.28
N SER A 65 19.34 4.84 -16.48
CA SER A 65 19.04 3.59 -17.17
C SER A 65 18.09 2.71 -16.33
N PRO A 66 17.17 1.97 -16.97
CA PRO A 66 16.35 1.00 -16.26
C PRO A 66 17.21 -0.17 -15.75
N GLN A 67 16.87 -0.70 -14.57
CA GLN A 67 17.52 -1.88 -13.99
C GLN A 67 16.45 -2.88 -13.51
N TRP A 68 16.72 -4.17 -13.68
CA TRP A 68 15.88 -5.26 -13.21
C TRP A 68 16.66 -6.16 -12.26
N ILE A 69 16.04 -6.55 -11.14
CA ILE A 69 16.65 -7.39 -10.12
C ILE A 69 15.69 -8.53 -9.81
N LEU A 70 16.05 -9.74 -10.20
CA LEU A 70 15.35 -10.96 -9.80
C LEU A 70 15.83 -11.41 -8.41
N ILE A 71 14.89 -11.62 -7.50
CA ILE A 71 15.12 -12.05 -6.12
C ILE A 71 14.68 -13.51 -5.99
N GLY A 72 15.66 -14.38 -5.75
CA GLY A 72 15.43 -15.81 -5.54
C GLY A 72 14.59 -16.10 -4.31
N ALA A 73 13.97 -17.27 -4.28
CA ALA A 73 13.15 -17.71 -3.15
C ALA A 73 13.97 -17.74 -1.87
N GLY A 74 13.41 -17.23 -0.77
CA GLY A 74 14.13 -17.13 0.49
C GLY A 74 13.54 -16.13 1.47
N VAL A 75 14.10 -16.15 2.68
CA VAL A 75 13.75 -15.24 3.77
C VAL A 75 14.98 -14.41 4.11
N TYR A 76 14.88 -13.10 3.96
CA TYR A 76 15.98 -12.14 4.06
C TYR A 76 15.72 -11.18 5.22
N LYS A 77 16.59 -11.19 6.24
CA LYS A 77 16.51 -10.24 7.36
C LYS A 77 17.36 -9.00 7.07
N GLU A 78 16.78 -7.99 6.45
CA GLU A 78 17.48 -6.77 6.05
C GLU A 78 16.54 -5.57 5.83
N ALA A 79 17.15 -4.39 5.71
CA ALA A 79 16.51 -3.19 5.20
C ALA A 79 17.05 -2.89 3.80
N VAL A 80 16.17 -2.59 2.85
CA VAL A 80 16.46 -2.38 1.43
C VAL A 80 16.17 -0.94 1.05
N ASN A 81 17.15 -0.27 0.45
CA ASN A 81 17.04 1.13 0.03
C ASN A 81 17.17 1.25 -1.49
N VAL A 82 16.09 1.65 -2.15
CA VAL A 82 16.05 1.97 -3.58
C VAL A 82 16.22 3.48 -3.75
N THR A 83 17.45 3.92 -3.99
CA THR A 83 17.84 5.34 -4.07
C THR A 83 18.28 5.80 -5.47
N ARG A 84 18.20 4.92 -6.47
CA ARG A 84 18.63 5.23 -7.84
C ARG A 84 17.72 6.28 -8.49
N LYS A 85 18.31 7.08 -9.38
CA LYS A 85 17.58 8.04 -10.24
C LYS A 85 16.78 7.33 -11.34
N GLY A 86 17.37 6.31 -11.95
CA GLY A 86 16.73 5.52 -13.00
C GLY A 86 15.71 4.51 -12.47
N PRO A 87 14.76 4.07 -13.31
CA PRO A 87 13.79 3.03 -12.96
C PRO A 87 14.49 1.78 -12.43
N THR A 88 13.95 1.21 -11.35
CA THR A 88 14.47 -0.01 -10.72
C THR A 88 13.30 -0.96 -10.46
N THR A 89 13.30 -2.10 -11.15
CA THR A 89 12.26 -3.12 -11.03
C THR A 89 12.79 -4.28 -10.18
N LEU A 90 12.16 -4.51 -9.03
CA LEU A 90 12.42 -5.67 -8.17
C LEU A 90 11.42 -6.77 -8.49
N LEU A 91 11.91 -7.95 -8.86
CA LEU A 91 11.10 -9.10 -9.26
C LEU A 91 11.30 -10.21 -8.23
N GLY A 92 10.32 -10.41 -7.34
CA GLY A 92 10.33 -11.57 -6.44
C GLY A 92 9.94 -12.83 -7.19
N THR A 93 10.66 -13.93 -6.97
CA THR A 93 10.21 -15.25 -7.45
C THR A 93 8.91 -15.67 -6.78
N THR A 94 8.04 -16.29 -7.56
CA THR A 94 6.70 -16.71 -7.13
C THR A 94 6.22 -17.90 -7.95
N ASN A 95 5.30 -18.69 -7.40
CA ASN A 95 4.61 -19.71 -8.19
C ASN A 95 3.49 -19.12 -9.07
N HIS A 96 3.12 -17.85 -8.86
CA HIS A 96 2.05 -17.17 -9.61
C HIS A 96 2.18 -15.64 -9.47
N ALA A 97 2.40 -14.92 -10.59
CA ALA A 97 2.82 -13.51 -10.58
C ALA A 97 1.78 -12.50 -10.07
N ASP A 98 0.49 -12.82 -10.13
CA ASP A 98 -0.62 -11.97 -9.69
C ASP A 98 -1.25 -12.42 -8.34
N LYS A 99 -0.69 -13.44 -7.67
CA LYS A 99 -1.21 -13.96 -6.39
C LYS A 99 -0.18 -13.79 -5.28
N TYR A 100 -0.38 -12.78 -4.44
CA TYR A 100 0.51 -12.49 -3.31
C TYR A 100 0.72 -13.69 -2.36
N VAL A 101 -0.28 -14.57 -2.22
CA VAL A 101 -0.20 -15.79 -1.39
C VAL A 101 0.78 -16.85 -1.93
N GLN A 102 1.24 -16.72 -3.18
CA GLN A 102 2.19 -17.64 -3.84
C GLN A 102 3.62 -17.10 -3.86
N ASN A 103 3.87 -15.94 -3.25
CA ASN A 103 5.18 -15.33 -3.16
C ASN A 103 6.16 -16.23 -2.40
N LEU A 104 7.38 -16.37 -2.93
CA LEU A 104 8.45 -17.19 -2.35
C LEU A 104 9.57 -16.36 -1.71
N VAL A 105 9.45 -15.04 -1.76
CA VAL A 105 10.42 -14.08 -1.25
C VAL A 105 9.82 -13.35 -0.06
N THR A 106 10.51 -13.39 1.07
CA THR A 106 10.19 -12.58 2.24
C THR A 106 11.39 -11.72 2.59
N VAL A 107 11.22 -10.41 2.66
CA VAL A 107 12.21 -9.48 3.22
C VAL A 107 11.61 -8.89 4.48
N TYR A 108 12.33 -8.93 5.58
CA TYR A 108 11.83 -8.44 6.87
C TYR A 108 12.92 -7.79 7.70
N ASN A 109 12.49 -6.94 8.62
CA ASN A 109 13.31 -6.47 9.71
C ASN A 109 12.46 -6.48 10.99
N THR A 110 13.10 -6.35 12.14
CA THR A 110 12.46 -6.35 13.46
C THR A 110 12.62 -5.01 14.18
N THR A 111 13.10 -3.98 13.47
CA THR A 111 13.24 -2.62 13.98
C THR A 111 11.86 -2.00 14.13
N PHE A 112 11.61 -1.35 15.26
CA PHE A 112 10.41 -0.58 15.54
C PHE A 112 10.78 0.69 16.30
N MET A 113 9.90 1.68 16.28
CA MET A 113 10.04 2.88 17.09
C MET A 113 9.40 2.66 18.43
N ASN A 114 10.22 2.62 19.47
CA ASN A 114 9.73 2.74 20.83
C ASN A 114 9.35 4.21 21.09
N GLN A 115 8.07 4.53 20.96
CA GLN A 115 7.57 5.91 21.11
C GLN A 115 7.75 6.45 22.53
N THR A 116 7.96 5.58 23.52
CA THR A 116 8.20 5.99 24.89
C THR A 116 9.65 6.46 25.13
N THR A 117 10.63 5.88 24.43
CA THR A 117 12.04 6.25 24.57
C THR A 117 12.61 6.95 23.34
N GLN A 118 11.74 7.39 22.43
CA GLN A 118 12.14 8.03 21.18
C GLN A 118 12.87 9.34 21.46
N THR A 119 14.11 9.46 20.98
CA THR A 119 14.87 10.72 21.05
C THR A 119 14.50 11.66 19.89
N ALA A 120 14.93 12.91 19.97
CA ALA A 120 14.65 13.91 18.93
C ALA A 120 15.33 13.59 17.58
N GLU A 121 16.32 12.71 17.59
CA GLU A 121 17.11 12.28 16.43
C GLU A 121 16.53 11.04 15.73
N GLN A 122 15.57 10.35 16.36
CA GLN A 122 14.96 9.14 15.83
C GLN A 122 13.60 9.44 15.19
N ASP A 123 13.30 8.80 14.06
CA ASP A 123 12.03 8.96 13.33
C ASP A 123 11.44 7.59 12.97
N ASN A 124 10.12 7.51 12.77
CA ASN A 124 9.46 6.28 12.28
C ASN A 124 10.12 5.73 11.00
N ALA A 125 10.68 6.63 10.19
CA ALA A 125 11.50 6.30 9.02
C ALA A 125 12.67 5.35 9.33
N ASP A 126 13.26 5.34 10.53
CA ASP A 126 14.39 4.47 10.84
C ASP A 126 14.00 2.98 10.92
N THR A 127 12.70 2.65 10.90
CA THR A 127 12.17 1.29 11.01
C THR A 127 11.88 0.61 9.66
N GLN A 128 11.99 1.36 8.56
CA GLN A 128 11.59 0.90 7.22
C GLN A 128 12.32 -0.38 6.78
N VAL A 129 11.56 -1.38 6.34
CA VAL A 129 12.11 -2.55 5.64
C VAL A 129 12.46 -2.19 4.20
N LEU A 130 11.56 -1.52 3.48
CA LEU A 130 11.79 -1.04 2.10
C LEU A 130 11.67 0.49 2.03
N THR A 131 12.73 1.15 1.56
CA THR A 131 12.71 2.58 1.25
C THR A 131 12.76 2.78 -0.26
N VAL A 132 11.81 3.54 -0.82
CA VAL A 132 11.84 4.01 -2.22
C VAL A 132 11.87 5.54 -2.21
N ALA A 133 13.08 6.10 -2.19
CA ALA A 133 13.30 7.52 -2.10
C ALA A 133 14.75 7.88 -2.45
N PRO A 134 15.07 9.15 -2.79
CA PRO A 134 16.45 9.57 -3.06
C PRO A 134 17.44 9.24 -1.94
N ASN A 135 16.97 9.21 -0.69
CA ASN A 135 17.70 8.79 0.48
C ASN A 135 16.74 8.49 1.64
N LYS A 136 17.22 7.86 2.72
CA LYS A 136 16.40 7.51 3.89
C LYS A 136 15.77 8.71 4.61
N TRP A 137 16.43 9.87 4.59
CA TRP A 137 15.92 11.08 5.26
C TRP A 137 14.74 11.71 4.52
N SER A 138 14.56 11.35 3.24
CA SER A 138 13.45 11.82 2.42
C SER A 138 12.10 11.27 2.88
N THR A 139 12.10 10.16 3.62
CA THR A 139 10.90 9.52 4.19
C THR A 139 10.65 9.90 5.66
N TRP A 140 11.31 10.95 6.17
CA TRP A 140 11.01 11.46 7.51
C TRP A 140 9.55 11.86 7.68
N THR A 141 8.99 11.45 8.81
CA THR A 141 7.56 11.58 9.13
C THR A 141 7.26 12.85 9.94
N GLY A 142 8.23 13.32 10.74
CA GLY A 142 8.11 14.51 11.60
C GLY A 142 7.75 14.15 13.06
N LYS A 143 8.42 14.83 14.01
CA LYS A 143 8.67 14.44 15.42
C LYS A 143 7.53 13.75 16.21
N GLY A 144 7.87 12.64 16.88
CA GLY A 144 7.05 11.90 17.86
C GLY A 144 6.95 12.56 19.25
N PHE A 145 6.00 12.12 20.08
CA PHE A 145 5.65 12.70 21.38
C PHE A 145 5.74 11.66 22.54
N TYR A 146 6.77 11.83 23.39
CA TYR A 146 6.99 11.47 24.82
C TYR A 146 6.84 10.04 25.40
N GLY A 147 7.92 9.52 26.03
CA GLY A 147 8.05 9.19 27.49
C GLY A 147 7.80 7.77 28.06
N ASP A 148 8.90 7.08 28.45
CA ASP A 148 9.16 5.87 29.30
C ASP A 148 8.82 4.40 28.93
N THR A 149 9.89 3.59 28.97
CA THR A 149 10.20 2.25 28.42
C THR A 149 9.15 1.13 28.51
N PRO A 150 9.11 0.27 27.45
CA PRO A 150 9.28 -1.17 27.68
C PRO A 150 10.29 -1.85 26.71
N GLU A 151 10.74 -3.05 27.14
CA GLU A 151 11.71 -3.94 26.50
C GLU A 151 11.29 -4.45 25.10
N PRO A 152 12.25 -4.74 24.19
CA PRO A 152 11.98 -5.29 22.87
C PRO A 152 11.36 -6.70 22.94
N VAL A 153 10.30 -6.94 22.16
CA VAL A 153 9.67 -8.27 22.02
C VAL A 153 9.97 -8.85 20.63
N PRO A 154 10.83 -9.87 20.52
CA PRO A 154 10.94 -10.67 19.29
C PRO A 154 9.59 -11.34 19.00
N ASN A 155 9.16 -11.36 17.74
CA ASN A 155 7.85 -11.90 17.32
C ASN A 155 6.64 -11.16 17.92
N ALA A 156 6.60 -9.83 17.77
CA ALA A 156 5.45 -9.05 18.18
C ALA A 156 4.16 -9.57 17.52
N THR A 157 3.24 -10.11 18.34
CA THR A 157 1.88 -10.52 17.95
C THR A 157 0.87 -9.38 18.08
N LYS A 158 1.35 -8.18 18.47
CA LYS A 158 0.57 -6.97 18.74
C LYS A 158 1.39 -5.72 18.39
N ALA A 159 0.74 -4.56 18.29
CA ALA A 159 1.44 -3.29 18.12
C ALA A 159 2.38 -3.02 19.31
N VAL A 160 3.66 -2.78 19.02
CA VAL A 160 4.72 -2.41 19.99
C VAL A 160 5.28 -1.00 19.74
N GLY A 161 4.72 -0.32 18.74
CA GLY A 161 5.16 0.97 18.19
C GLY A 161 5.17 0.95 16.66
N PRO A 162 5.38 2.10 16.00
CA PRO A 162 5.53 2.20 14.55
C PRO A 162 6.62 1.29 14.01
N ALA A 163 6.31 0.55 12.95
CA ALA A 163 7.29 -0.28 12.24
C ALA A 163 6.91 -0.36 10.76
N LEU A 164 7.66 0.36 9.92
CA LEU A 164 7.30 0.54 8.52
C LEU A 164 7.73 -0.68 7.69
N ALA A 165 6.80 -1.30 6.97
CA ALA A 165 7.13 -2.28 5.95
C ALA A 165 7.66 -1.58 4.68
N VAL A 166 7.09 -0.43 4.32
CA VAL A 166 7.54 0.36 3.17
C VAL A 166 7.34 1.85 3.40
N GLY A 167 8.31 2.64 2.94
CA GLY A 167 8.16 4.08 2.79
C GLY A 167 8.56 4.59 1.41
N VAL A 168 7.72 5.44 0.84
CA VAL A 168 7.91 6.04 -0.50
C VAL A 168 7.92 7.56 -0.39
N ALA A 169 8.94 8.23 -0.90
CA ALA A 169 8.98 9.69 -0.97
C ALA A 169 9.80 10.17 -2.17
N PHE A 170 9.40 11.30 -2.76
CA PHE A 170 10.01 11.89 -3.96
C PHE A 170 10.18 10.89 -5.12
N ALA A 171 9.31 9.89 -5.17
CA ALA A 171 9.36 8.79 -6.10
C ALA A 171 7.95 8.36 -6.50
N ARG A 172 7.86 7.71 -7.65
CA ARG A 172 6.67 6.97 -8.10
C ARG A 172 6.96 5.49 -7.96
N ALA A 173 6.13 4.75 -7.23
CA ALA A 173 6.35 3.33 -6.95
C ALA A 173 5.07 2.52 -7.18
N SER A 174 5.17 1.44 -7.94
CA SER A 174 4.05 0.54 -8.21
C SER A 174 4.36 -0.87 -7.70
N PHE A 175 3.40 -1.45 -7.00
CA PHE A 175 3.51 -2.76 -6.33
C PHE A 175 2.40 -3.68 -6.82
N TYR A 176 2.76 -4.88 -7.25
CA TYR A 176 1.88 -5.85 -7.89
C TYR A 176 2.00 -7.19 -7.19
N GLY A 177 0.88 -7.72 -6.67
CA GLY A 177 0.90 -9.01 -5.97
C GLY A 177 1.84 -9.01 -4.75
N CYS A 178 2.12 -7.86 -4.14
CA CYS A 178 3.03 -7.75 -3.00
C CYS A 178 2.28 -7.94 -1.68
N THR A 179 3.04 -8.21 -0.61
CA THR A 179 2.51 -8.31 0.76
C THR A 179 3.30 -7.38 1.67
N PHE A 180 2.60 -6.47 2.37
CA PHE A 180 3.18 -5.54 3.34
C PHE A 180 2.58 -5.82 4.72
N LYS A 181 3.41 -6.17 5.69
CA LYS A 181 2.96 -6.72 6.98
C LYS A 181 3.66 -6.02 8.13
N SER A 182 2.88 -5.30 8.95
CA SER A 182 3.30 -4.79 10.26
C SER A 182 2.06 -4.66 11.17
N TYR A 183 2.12 -3.84 12.22
CA TYR A 183 0.99 -3.53 13.11
C TYR A 183 0.64 -2.05 13.11
N GLN A 184 1.59 -1.19 13.46
CA GLN A 184 1.41 0.26 13.43
C GLN A 184 2.29 0.83 12.32
N ASP A 185 1.72 1.75 11.52
CA ASP A 185 2.43 2.49 10.48
C ASP A 185 3.04 1.58 9.37
N THR A 186 2.32 0.53 8.93
CA THR A 186 2.83 -0.45 7.93
C THR A 186 3.29 0.19 6.61
N VAL A 187 2.51 1.09 6.02
CA VAL A 187 2.78 1.73 4.72
C VAL A 187 2.82 3.24 4.89
N PHE A 188 3.96 3.84 4.56
CA PHE A 188 4.16 5.29 4.56
C PHE A 188 4.31 5.87 3.17
N ILE A 189 3.45 6.82 2.77
CA ILE A 189 3.66 7.61 1.55
C ILE A 189 3.94 9.06 1.92
N GLY A 190 5.20 9.45 1.79
CA GLY A 190 5.73 10.75 2.21
C GLY A 190 5.72 11.81 1.12
N LYS A 191 6.59 12.81 1.30
CA LYS A 191 6.64 14.04 0.50
C LYS A 191 6.83 13.72 -0.98
N ASN A 192 5.98 14.27 -1.84
CA ASN A 192 6.03 14.05 -3.29
C ASN A 192 6.08 12.56 -3.70
N GLY A 193 5.61 11.67 -2.82
CA GLY A 193 5.49 10.25 -3.11
C GLY A 193 4.18 9.97 -3.82
N SER A 194 4.23 9.08 -4.81
CA SER A 194 3.05 8.52 -5.47
C SER A 194 3.19 7.01 -5.51
N ALA A 195 2.19 6.30 -4.99
CA ALA A 195 2.23 4.84 -4.95
C ALA A 195 0.94 4.19 -5.44
N VAL A 196 1.09 3.09 -6.18
CA VAL A 196 -0.01 2.20 -6.58
C VAL A 196 0.25 0.82 -6.01
N PHE A 197 -0.76 0.24 -5.38
CA PHE A 197 -0.77 -1.13 -4.89
C PHE A 197 -1.90 -1.86 -5.61
N LYS A 198 -1.56 -2.80 -6.50
CA LYS A 198 -2.53 -3.58 -7.25
C LYS A 198 -2.45 -5.05 -6.84
N GLY A 199 -3.60 -5.68 -6.59
CA GLY A 199 -3.67 -7.10 -6.26
C GLY A 199 -2.80 -7.48 -5.06
N SER A 200 -2.54 -6.54 -4.15
CA SER A 200 -1.58 -6.69 -3.05
C SER A 200 -2.30 -6.88 -1.71
N GLU A 201 -1.60 -7.38 -0.70
CA GLU A 201 -2.07 -7.38 0.69
C GLU A 201 -1.32 -6.32 1.50
N VAL A 202 -2.06 -5.53 2.28
CA VAL A 202 -1.51 -4.71 3.37
C VAL A 202 -2.14 -5.13 4.67
N ALA A 203 -1.35 -5.57 5.64
CA ALA A 203 -1.82 -5.98 6.95
C ALA A 203 -1.31 -5.06 8.07
N GLY A 204 -2.19 -4.74 9.01
CA GLY A 204 -1.89 -3.88 10.14
C GLY A 204 -3.06 -3.67 11.09
N SER A 205 -2.92 -2.72 12.02
CA SER A 205 -3.90 -2.41 13.06
C SER A 205 -4.08 -0.90 13.24
N THR A 206 -3.03 -0.19 13.66
CA THR A 206 -3.10 1.25 13.96
C THR A 206 -2.47 2.04 12.83
N ASP A 207 -3.26 2.92 12.21
CA ASP A 207 -2.81 3.87 11.19
C ASP A 207 -1.95 3.22 10.10
N TYR A 208 -2.29 1.97 9.74
CA TYR A 208 -1.33 1.12 9.02
C TYR A 208 -1.12 1.52 7.55
N ILE A 209 -1.94 2.44 7.05
CA ILE A 209 -1.71 3.18 5.80
C ILE A 209 -1.73 4.68 6.13
N TYR A 210 -0.57 5.32 6.18
CA TYR A 210 -0.45 6.70 6.60
C TYR A 210 0.49 7.49 5.70
N GLY A 211 0.41 8.82 5.81
CA GLY A 211 1.28 9.71 5.05
C GLY A 211 0.59 10.97 4.57
N PHE A 212 1.23 11.59 3.58
CA PHE A 212 0.84 12.88 3.01
C PHE A 212 1.21 13.04 1.53
N GLY A 213 1.63 11.95 0.88
CA GLY A 213 1.69 11.86 -0.58
C GLY A 213 0.38 11.39 -1.18
N THR A 214 0.47 10.64 -2.27
CA THR A 214 -0.70 10.10 -3.02
C THR A 214 -0.60 8.58 -3.09
N ALA A 215 -1.64 7.87 -2.65
CA ALA A 215 -1.67 6.41 -2.68
C ALA A 215 -2.95 5.88 -3.30
N TYR A 216 -2.83 4.85 -4.15
CA TYR A 216 -3.97 4.18 -4.76
C TYR A 216 -3.87 2.68 -4.55
N PHE A 217 -4.87 2.10 -3.90
CA PHE A 217 -5.01 0.67 -3.71
C PHE A 217 -6.12 0.18 -4.64
N LEU A 218 -5.76 -0.71 -5.56
CA LEU A 218 -6.68 -1.29 -6.54
C LEU A 218 -6.72 -2.80 -6.33
N GLU A 219 -7.91 -3.37 -6.21
CA GLU A 219 -8.11 -4.83 -6.15
C GLU A 219 -7.26 -5.50 -5.04
N SER A 220 -7.01 -4.76 -3.95
CA SER A 220 -6.09 -5.14 -2.88
C SER A 220 -6.83 -5.59 -1.63
N THR A 221 -6.17 -6.43 -0.83
CA THR A 221 -6.68 -6.90 0.47
C THR A 221 -6.06 -6.08 1.60
N LEU A 222 -6.91 -5.57 2.50
CA LEU A 222 -6.56 -4.74 3.65
C LEU A 222 -6.88 -5.55 4.91
N SER A 223 -5.84 -6.14 5.50
CA SER A 223 -5.94 -7.21 6.48
C SER A 223 -5.76 -6.70 7.92
N ASN A 224 -6.85 -6.69 8.68
CA ASN A 224 -6.91 -6.18 10.05
C ASN A 224 -6.33 -7.18 11.06
N ARG A 225 -5.22 -6.82 11.70
CA ARG A 225 -4.50 -7.62 12.71
C ARG A 225 -4.88 -7.32 14.15
N GLY A 226 -5.61 -6.23 14.37
CA GLY A 226 -5.98 -5.72 15.68
C GLY A 226 -6.96 -4.57 15.56
N PRO A 227 -7.53 -4.09 16.68
CA PRO A 227 -8.34 -2.88 16.70
C PRO A 227 -7.52 -1.67 16.27
N GLY A 228 -8.15 -0.69 15.60
CA GLY A 228 -7.42 0.51 15.19
C GLY A 228 -8.05 1.26 14.02
N ARG A 229 -7.19 1.78 13.14
CA ARG A 229 -7.59 2.59 11.98
C ARG A 229 -6.80 2.15 10.76
N LEU A 230 -7.52 1.96 9.65
CA LEU A 230 -6.94 1.68 8.35
C LEU A 230 -6.03 2.82 7.90
N THR A 231 -6.51 4.07 8.01
CA THR A 231 -5.77 5.24 7.54
C THR A 231 -5.51 6.33 8.59
N ALA A 232 -4.34 6.97 8.49
CA ALA A 232 -4.07 8.27 9.08
C ALA A 232 -3.41 9.19 8.03
N TRP A 233 -4.25 9.91 7.27
CA TRP A 233 -3.76 10.76 6.19
C TRP A 233 -3.62 12.22 6.63
N LYS A 234 -2.60 12.89 6.10
CA LYS A 234 -2.37 14.32 6.25
C LYS A 234 -2.47 14.97 4.88
N GLY A 235 -3.38 15.93 4.74
CA GLY A 235 -3.52 16.71 3.52
C GLY A 235 -2.65 17.96 3.50
N ASP A 236 -2.62 18.59 2.33
CA ASP A 236 -1.86 19.80 2.03
C ASP A 236 -2.71 20.70 1.12
N ASP A 237 -2.79 21.99 1.44
CA ASP A 237 -3.62 22.96 0.72
C ASP A 237 -3.08 23.28 -0.67
N ARG A 238 -1.78 23.05 -0.90
CA ARG A 238 -1.11 23.18 -2.20
C ARG A 238 -1.61 22.17 -3.24
N TYR A 239 -2.20 21.05 -2.79
CA TYR A 239 -2.55 19.90 -3.64
C TYR A 239 -3.96 19.38 -3.34
N LYS A 240 -4.96 20.27 -3.34
CA LYS A 240 -6.38 19.93 -3.10
C LYS A 240 -6.79 18.67 -3.87
N ASN A 241 -7.19 17.64 -3.12
CA ASN A 241 -7.67 16.35 -3.62
C ASN A 241 -6.68 15.53 -4.46
N LYS A 242 -5.38 15.84 -4.44
CA LYS A 242 -4.33 15.03 -5.09
C LYS A 242 -3.45 14.29 -4.11
N ASN A 243 -3.23 14.85 -2.91
CA ASN A 243 -2.48 14.20 -1.83
C ASN A 243 -3.42 13.45 -0.88
N GLY A 244 -4.12 12.45 -1.41
CA GLY A 244 -5.05 11.59 -0.69
C GLY A 244 -4.69 10.11 -0.81
N VAL A 245 -5.46 9.28 -0.11
CA VAL A 245 -5.45 7.83 -0.29
C VAL A 245 -6.79 7.34 -0.81
N TYR A 246 -6.73 6.48 -1.83
CA TYR A 246 -7.88 6.01 -2.59
C TYR A 246 -7.87 4.47 -2.60
N PHE A 247 -9.00 3.88 -2.28
CA PHE A 247 -9.23 2.44 -2.33
C PHE A 247 -10.31 2.15 -3.36
N ASP A 248 -10.02 1.30 -4.33
CA ASP A 248 -10.96 0.90 -5.38
C ASP A 248 -10.97 -0.63 -5.50
N LYS A 249 -12.17 -1.24 -5.48
CA LYS A 249 -12.36 -2.70 -5.55
C LYS A 249 -11.56 -3.49 -4.51
N CYS A 250 -11.30 -2.89 -3.36
CA CYS A 250 -10.53 -3.53 -2.30
C CYS A 250 -11.40 -4.46 -1.45
N ARG A 251 -10.75 -5.21 -0.56
CA ARG A 251 -11.39 -6.02 0.47
C ARG A 251 -10.79 -5.68 1.83
N ILE A 252 -11.61 -5.29 2.80
CA ILE A 252 -11.21 -5.12 4.19
C ILE A 252 -11.64 -6.36 4.96
N THR A 253 -10.68 -7.08 5.54
CA THR A 253 -10.91 -8.37 6.20
C THR A 253 -10.08 -8.57 7.46
N LYS A 254 -10.52 -9.40 8.41
CA LYS A 254 -9.66 -9.92 9.48
C LYS A 254 -8.45 -10.63 8.87
N SER A 255 -7.26 -10.31 9.34
CA SER A 255 -6.04 -10.98 8.89
C SER A 255 -6.01 -12.43 9.38
N PRO A 256 -5.60 -13.41 8.55
CA PRO A 256 -5.45 -14.79 9.00
C PRO A 256 -4.42 -14.98 10.13
N ASP A 257 -3.48 -14.05 10.25
CA ASP A 257 -2.43 -14.05 11.28
C ASP A 257 -2.71 -13.09 12.46
N ALA A 258 -3.94 -12.55 12.56
CA ALA A 258 -4.39 -11.79 13.72
C ALA A 258 -4.41 -12.67 14.98
N ASP A 259 -4.15 -12.07 16.15
CA ASP A 259 -4.25 -12.78 17.43
C ASP A 259 -5.68 -13.38 17.58
N PRO A 260 -5.80 -14.72 17.72
CA PRO A 260 -7.09 -15.39 17.75
C PRO A 260 -7.93 -15.04 18.99
N SER A 261 -7.32 -14.51 20.05
CA SER A 261 -8.01 -14.07 21.26
C SER A 261 -8.74 -12.73 21.09
N LEU A 262 -8.42 -11.97 20.05
CA LEU A 262 -9.04 -10.67 19.79
C LEU A 262 -10.39 -10.83 19.10
N ASP A 263 -11.43 -10.27 19.72
CA ASP A 263 -12.66 -9.89 19.04
C ASP A 263 -12.43 -8.58 18.29
N LEU A 264 -12.49 -8.66 16.96
CA LEU A 264 -12.27 -7.52 16.07
C LEU A 264 -13.57 -6.98 15.48
N VAL A 265 -14.74 -7.53 15.84
CA VAL A 265 -16.02 -7.07 15.28
C VAL A 265 -16.25 -5.60 15.60
N GLY A 266 -16.44 -4.79 14.55
CA GLY A 266 -16.70 -3.36 14.67
C GLY A 266 -15.55 -2.53 15.25
N THR A 267 -14.31 -3.04 15.27
CA THR A 267 -13.16 -2.37 15.92
C THR A 267 -12.27 -1.57 14.97
N MET A 268 -12.41 -1.74 13.66
CA MET A 268 -11.57 -1.09 12.66
C MET A 268 -12.26 0.14 12.04
N GLY A 269 -11.69 1.33 12.27
CA GLY A 269 -12.08 2.54 11.54
C GLY A 269 -11.47 2.61 10.14
N LEU A 270 -12.21 3.13 9.16
CA LEU A 270 -11.70 3.42 7.82
C LEU A 270 -10.60 4.49 7.83
N GLY A 271 -10.61 5.36 8.85
CA GLY A 271 -9.53 6.31 9.06
C GLY A 271 -9.75 7.29 10.19
N ARG A 272 -8.71 8.08 10.43
CA ARG A 272 -8.74 9.31 11.22
C ARG A 272 -7.86 10.40 10.58
N PRO A 273 -8.18 11.68 10.75
CA PRO A 273 -7.46 12.76 10.08
C PRO A 273 -6.16 13.08 10.84
N TRP A 274 -5.00 12.85 10.23
CA TRP A 274 -3.73 13.26 10.83
C TRP A 274 -3.56 14.79 10.80
N ASN A 275 -4.26 15.47 9.89
CA ASN A 275 -4.66 16.88 9.99
C ASN A 275 -6.05 17.10 9.35
N ASN A 276 -6.60 18.32 9.50
CA ASN A 276 -7.94 18.66 8.99
C ASN A 276 -8.06 18.70 7.46
N LEU A 277 -6.97 18.57 6.71
CA LEU A 277 -6.97 18.51 5.24
C LEU A 277 -6.99 17.07 4.70
N SER A 278 -7.09 16.07 5.59
CA SER A 278 -7.08 14.65 5.23
C SER A 278 -8.08 14.31 4.12
N THR A 279 -7.64 13.51 3.14
CA THR A 279 -8.46 13.00 2.04
C THR A 279 -8.35 11.48 1.98
N VAL A 280 -9.47 10.78 2.21
CA VAL A 280 -9.58 9.32 2.13
C VAL A 280 -10.85 8.99 1.35
N VAL A 281 -10.73 8.16 0.32
CA VAL A 281 -11.85 7.76 -0.53
C VAL A 281 -11.88 6.25 -0.67
N VAL A 282 -13.02 5.64 -0.35
CA VAL A 282 -13.24 4.19 -0.45
C VAL A 282 -14.32 3.92 -1.49
N MET A 283 -14.02 3.14 -2.52
CA MET A 283 -14.89 2.86 -3.65
C MET A 283 -14.99 1.36 -3.91
N ASP A 284 -16.20 0.88 -4.17
CA ASP A 284 -16.51 -0.49 -4.58
C ASP A 284 -15.84 -1.56 -3.70
N THR A 285 -15.73 -1.29 -2.40
CA THR A 285 -14.89 -2.06 -1.48
C THR A 285 -15.74 -2.96 -0.58
N TYR A 286 -15.38 -4.24 -0.52
CA TYR A 286 -15.98 -5.20 0.41
C TYR A 286 -15.44 -4.96 1.83
N MET A 287 -16.32 -4.98 2.83
CA MET A 287 -16.00 -4.80 4.24
C MET A 287 -16.57 -5.96 5.04
N ASP A 288 -15.70 -6.75 5.67
CA ASP A 288 -16.15 -7.74 6.65
C ASP A 288 -16.61 -7.07 7.96
N ASN A 289 -17.10 -7.87 8.91
CA ASN A 289 -17.66 -7.37 10.16
C ASN A 289 -16.63 -6.74 11.11
N THR A 290 -15.33 -6.69 10.76
CA THR A 290 -14.34 -5.97 11.57
C THR A 290 -14.47 -4.45 11.44
N VAL A 291 -15.06 -3.95 10.35
CA VAL A 291 -15.23 -2.51 10.14
C VAL A 291 -16.26 -1.94 11.11
N MET A 292 -15.90 -0.84 11.76
CA MET A 292 -16.77 -0.16 12.70
C MET A 292 -17.99 0.45 12.01
N PRO A 293 -19.20 0.38 12.60
CA PRO A 293 -20.41 0.89 11.97
C PRO A 293 -20.32 2.38 11.59
N ALA A 294 -19.64 3.20 12.41
CA ALA A 294 -19.47 4.64 12.20
C ALA A 294 -18.56 5.00 11.01
N GLY A 295 -17.80 4.06 10.44
CA GLY A 295 -16.87 4.31 9.35
C GLY A 295 -15.59 5.01 9.81
N TYR A 296 -15.63 6.32 9.99
CA TYR A 296 -14.47 7.17 10.32
C TYR A 296 -14.51 7.70 11.76
N THR A 297 -13.35 8.10 12.27
CA THR A 297 -13.22 8.77 13.56
C THR A 297 -12.50 10.11 13.40
N ILE A 298 -12.78 11.08 14.27
CA ILE A 298 -11.88 12.23 14.46
C ILE A 298 -10.58 11.77 15.13
N TRP A 299 -9.56 12.62 15.17
CA TRP A 299 -8.27 12.26 15.76
C TRP A 299 -8.36 11.97 17.27
N GLY A 300 -9.03 12.85 18.02
CA GLY A 300 -9.33 12.69 19.44
C GLY A 300 -10.28 13.78 19.94
N SER A 301 -10.84 13.65 21.13
CA SER A 301 -11.79 14.64 21.68
C SER A 301 -11.13 15.99 22.01
N THR A 302 -9.90 15.98 22.50
CA THR A 302 -9.12 17.19 22.85
C THR A 302 -8.34 17.78 21.69
N ASP A 303 -8.08 16.98 20.65
CA ASP A 303 -7.39 17.37 19.42
C ASP A 303 -8.12 16.69 18.24
N PRO A 304 -9.23 17.27 17.75
CA PRO A 304 -10.07 16.61 16.75
C PRO A 304 -9.42 16.48 15.38
N ARG A 305 -8.50 17.39 15.05
CA ARG A 305 -7.84 17.53 13.72
C ARG A 305 -8.81 17.41 12.55
N PHE A 306 -10.03 17.87 12.71
CA PHE A 306 -11.12 17.64 11.77
C PHE A 306 -11.84 18.96 11.44
N ASN A 307 -12.21 19.13 10.18
CA ASN A 307 -13.14 20.16 9.76
C ASN A 307 -13.90 19.65 8.53
N TYR A 308 -15.20 19.40 8.67
CA TYR A 308 -16.04 18.81 7.62
C TYR A 308 -15.93 19.52 6.27
N ASN A 309 -15.71 20.83 6.24
CA ASN A 309 -15.62 21.61 4.99
C ASN A 309 -14.33 21.36 4.19
N VAL A 310 -13.28 20.84 4.82
CA VAL A 310 -11.97 20.62 4.19
C VAL A 310 -11.43 19.20 4.34
N THR A 311 -11.84 18.47 5.37
CA THR A 311 -11.60 17.04 5.49
C THR A 311 -12.50 16.30 4.52
N TYR A 312 -11.91 15.45 3.68
CA TYR A 312 -12.63 14.72 2.64
C TYR A 312 -12.57 13.22 2.89
N PHE A 313 -13.50 12.73 3.72
CA PHE A 313 -13.80 11.31 3.84
C PHE A 313 -15.01 10.97 3.00
N ALA A 314 -14.89 9.96 2.14
CA ALA A 314 -15.97 9.56 1.27
C ALA A 314 -16.01 8.05 1.01
N GLU A 315 -17.22 7.51 0.89
CA GLU A 315 -17.50 6.15 0.46
C GLU A 315 -18.37 6.14 -0.80
N TYR A 316 -18.15 5.17 -1.69
CA TYR A 316 -19.01 4.89 -2.84
C TYR A 316 -19.14 3.37 -3.04
N LYS A 317 -20.37 2.84 -3.00
CA LYS A 317 -20.63 1.39 -3.22
C LYS A 317 -19.81 0.44 -2.32
N SER A 318 -19.42 0.89 -1.13
CA SER A 318 -18.98 -0.02 -0.07
C SER A 318 -20.09 -1.04 0.22
N HIS A 319 -19.73 -2.28 0.56
CA HIS A 319 -20.68 -3.37 0.78
C HIS A 319 -20.09 -4.45 1.69
N GLY A 320 -20.91 -5.43 2.10
CA GLY A 320 -20.52 -6.49 3.04
C GLY A 320 -20.98 -6.21 4.48
N PRO A 321 -20.76 -7.15 5.41
CA PRO A 321 -21.34 -7.08 6.76
C PRO A 321 -20.81 -5.92 7.62
N GLY A 322 -19.65 -5.34 7.30
CA GLY A 322 -19.12 -4.14 7.98
C GLY A 322 -19.62 -2.81 7.42
N TRP A 323 -20.44 -2.85 6.37
CA TRP A 323 -21.04 -1.66 5.77
C TRP A 323 -22.51 -1.56 6.14
N ASN A 324 -22.88 -0.46 6.79
CA ASN A 324 -24.26 -0.12 7.11
C ASN A 324 -24.48 1.38 6.93
N ALA A 325 -25.16 1.77 5.86
CA ALA A 325 -25.42 3.17 5.52
C ALA A 325 -26.11 3.97 6.64
N THR A 326 -26.99 3.36 7.44
CA THR A 326 -27.71 4.09 8.51
C THR A 326 -26.87 4.28 9.78
N ALA A 327 -25.78 3.52 9.93
CA ALA A 327 -24.86 3.64 11.05
C ALA A 327 -23.64 4.52 10.77
N ARG A 328 -23.41 4.88 9.49
CA ARG A 328 -22.32 5.76 9.07
C ARG A 328 -22.47 7.16 9.67
N ASN A 329 -21.36 7.73 10.11
CA ASN A 329 -21.38 9.05 10.72
C ASN A 329 -21.30 10.15 9.65
N ILE A 330 -22.47 10.55 9.15
CA ILE A 330 -22.60 11.59 8.12
C ILE A 330 -22.16 13.00 8.57
N SER A 331 -21.86 13.21 9.87
CA SER A 331 -21.23 14.46 10.33
C SER A 331 -19.72 14.47 10.11
N ILE A 332 -19.13 13.33 9.72
CA ILE A 332 -17.69 13.15 9.48
C ILE A 332 -17.40 12.77 8.02
N GLU A 333 -18.27 11.97 7.40
CA GLU A 333 -18.04 11.43 6.06
C GLU A 333 -19.15 11.76 5.06
N ARG A 334 -18.86 11.48 3.78
CA ARG A 334 -19.78 11.64 2.66
C ARG A 334 -20.08 10.30 2.02
N ILE A 335 -21.35 9.99 1.83
CA ILE A 335 -21.77 8.84 1.01
C ILE A 335 -22.06 9.36 -0.41
N LEU A 336 -21.22 8.98 -1.36
CA LEU A 336 -21.38 9.35 -2.76
C LEU A 336 -22.43 8.45 -3.41
N THR A 337 -23.27 8.99 -4.29
CA THR A 337 -24.40 8.24 -4.86
C THR A 337 -24.26 8.01 -6.37
N SER A 338 -23.42 8.77 -7.06
CA SER A 338 -23.28 8.66 -8.52
C SER A 338 -21.89 8.21 -8.98
N ALA A 339 -21.85 7.37 -10.02
CA ALA A 339 -20.60 7.00 -10.68
C ALA A 339 -19.91 8.21 -11.34
N LYS A 340 -20.64 9.30 -11.59
CA LYS A 340 -20.08 10.54 -12.14
C LYS A 340 -19.16 11.22 -11.11
N GLU A 341 -19.52 11.19 -9.83
CA GLU A 341 -18.71 11.76 -8.75
C GLU A 341 -17.39 11.00 -8.55
N THR A 342 -17.37 9.70 -8.84
CA THR A 342 -16.15 8.89 -8.67
C THR A 342 -15.16 8.99 -9.83
N LYS A 343 -15.57 9.53 -10.99
CA LYS A 343 -14.67 9.70 -12.14
C LYS A 343 -13.39 10.48 -11.79
N ARG A 344 -13.50 11.49 -10.92
CA ARG A 344 -12.36 12.30 -10.45
C ARG A 344 -11.38 11.55 -9.55
N PHE A 345 -11.75 10.35 -9.10
CA PHE A 345 -10.92 9.45 -8.31
C PHE A 345 -10.43 8.25 -9.14
N SER A 346 -10.58 8.27 -10.46
CA SER A 346 -9.91 7.29 -11.31
C SER A 346 -8.39 7.46 -11.26
N LEU A 347 -7.64 6.38 -11.47
CA LEU A 347 -6.16 6.40 -11.52
C LEU A 347 -5.61 7.54 -12.39
N GLY A 348 -6.13 7.70 -13.61
CA GLY A 348 -5.71 8.77 -14.51
C GLY A 348 -6.08 10.18 -14.05
N SER A 349 -7.16 10.35 -13.28
CA SER A 349 -7.49 11.66 -12.68
C SER A 349 -6.56 12.01 -11.52
N ILE A 350 -6.16 11.02 -10.73
CA ILE A 350 -5.30 11.19 -9.56
C ILE A 350 -3.84 11.42 -9.96
N PHE A 351 -3.29 10.57 -10.83
CA PHE A 351 -1.87 10.62 -11.22
C PHE A 351 -1.60 11.41 -12.51
N GLY A 352 -2.64 11.84 -13.22
CA GLY A 352 -2.53 12.58 -14.48
C GLY A 352 -2.31 11.68 -15.69
N ALA A 353 -1.90 12.29 -16.81
CA ALA A 353 -1.78 11.61 -18.10
C ALA A 353 -0.56 10.66 -18.19
N ASP A 354 0.51 10.93 -17.43
CA ASP A 354 1.71 10.09 -17.44
C ASP A 354 1.58 8.95 -16.43
N LEU A 355 1.10 7.81 -16.94
CA LEU A 355 0.91 6.56 -16.21
C LEU A 355 1.93 5.49 -16.61
N ASN A 356 3.02 5.84 -17.31
CA ASN A 356 3.99 4.87 -17.84
C ASN A 356 4.79 4.12 -16.77
N TRP A 357 4.68 4.55 -15.50
CA TRP A 357 5.25 3.89 -14.33
C TRP A 357 4.30 2.87 -13.68
N ILE A 358 3.08 2.74 -14.21
CA ILE A 358 2.07 1.76 -13.81
C ILE A 358 1.96 0.72 -14.92
N ASP A 359 2.36 -0.50 -14.62
CA ASP A 359 2.05 -1.67 -15.43
C ASP A 359 0.59 -2.11 -15.22
N PHE A 360 -0.25 -1.96 -16.25
CA PHE A 360 -1.66 -2.36 -16.22
C PHE A 360 -1.88 -3.84 -16.59
N SER A 361 -0.82 -4.56 -16.97
CA SER A 361 -0.88 -5.98 -17.39
C SER A 361 -0.88 -6.97 -16.22
N TYR A 362 -0.47 -6.53 -15.03
CA TYR A 362 -0.66 -7.25 -13.76
C TYR A 362 -2.12 -7.29 -13.32
#